data_AF-A0A8D8HJU3-F1
#
_entry.id   AF-A0A8D8HJU3-F1
#
_cell.length_a   1.000
_cell.length_b   1.000
_cell.length_c   1.000
_cell.angle_alpha   90.00
_cell.angle_beta   90.00
_cell.angle_gamma   90.00
#
_symmetry.space_group_name_H-M   'P 1'
#
loop_
_entity.id
_entity.type
_entity.pdbx_description
1 polymer ?
#
loop_
_entity_poly.entity_id
_entity_poly.type
_entity_poly.pdbx_seq_one_letter_code
_entity_poly.pdbx_strand_id
1 'polypeptide(L)'
;MNHIRSLALGTGLVRHYTSAARRSVLRQDRTKIPTHQYPIARPSDARVYVWGLAATGALGVQTSVKKQAQVHTDVVQHPSRLSFAENRECLDVAAGYGFSSFATACRGGKSLWGTGINTDAQIGFHKLG
;
A
#
# COMPACT_ATOMS: atom_id res chain seq x y z
N MET A 1 41.55 14.71 37.10
CA MET A 1 41.24 16.01 37.74
C MET A 1 40.09 16.65 36.98
N ASN A 2 38.86 16.52 37.48
CA ASN A 2 37.67 17.14 36.87
C ASN A 2 37.30 18.38 37.70
N HIS A 3 37.38 19.56 37.10
CA HIS A 3 36.95 20.80 37.73
C HIS A 3 35.42 20.90 37.70
N ILE A 4 34.79 20.87 38.87
CA ILE A 4 33.37 21.18 39.07
C ILE A 4 33.30 22.67 39.41
N ARG A 5 32.68 23.49 38.55
CA ARG A 5 32.26 24.84 38.93
C ARG A 5 30.83 24.73 39.45
N SER A 6 30.62 25.02 40.73
CA SER A 6 29.28 25.25 41.29
C SER A 6 28.98 26.74 41.30
N LEU A 7 27.77 27.09 40.90
CA LEU A 7 27.13 28.36 41.21
C LEU A 7 25.75 28.00 41.72
N ALA A 8 25.53 28.24 43.01
CA ALA A 8 24.26 27.98 43.68
C ALA A 8 23.39 29.24 43.58
N LEU A 9 22.15 29.08 43.09
CA LEU A 9 21.03 29.98 43.32
C LEU A 9 19.73 29.20 43.02
N GLY A 10 18.86 29.08 44.02
CA GLY A 10 17.46 28.68 43.84
C GLY A 10 17.12 27.24 44.22
N THR A 11 16.19 27.10 45.15
CA THR A 11 15.49 25.87 45.51
C THR A 11 14.74 25.30 44.30
N GLY A 12 15.34 24.32 43.63
CA GLY A 12 14.71 23.57 42.55
C GLY A 12 15.26 22.16 42.53
N LEU A 13 14.37 21.16 42.57
CA LEU A 13 14.74 19.76 42.35
C LEU A 13 15.53 19.64 41.05
N VAL A 14 16.83 19.38 41.16
CA VAL A 14 17.69 19.09 40.02
C VAL A 14 17.30 17.71 39.49
N ARG A 15 16.49 17.68 38.42
CA ARG A 15 16.25 16.45 37.67
C ARG A 15 17.51 16.11 36.89
N HIS A 16 18.28 15.15 37.39
CA HIS A 16 19.35 14.52 36.62
C HIS A 16 18.71 13.67 35.50
N TYR A 17 18.62 14.22 34.29
CA TYR A 17 18.38 13.38 33.11
C TYR A 17 19.69 12.66 32.77
N THR A 18 19.75 11.36 33.01
CA THR A 18 20.84 10.51 32.52
C THR A 18 20.73 10.38 31.00
N SER A 19 21.33 11.32 30.28
CA SER A 19 21.46 11.30 28.81
C SER A 19 22.27 10.09 28.29
N ALA A 20 22.87 9.29 29.17
CA ALA A 20 23.61 8.08 28.84
C ALA A 20 22.72 6.94 28.30
N ALA A 21 21.44 6.90 28.64
CA ALA A 21 20.56 5.81 28.22
C ALA A 21 20.16 5.86 26.73
N ARG A 22 20.39 6.98 26.03
CA ARG A 22 20.01 7.16 24.61
C ARG A 22 21.16 7.01 23.62
N ARG A 23 22.39 6.69 24.07
CA ARG A 23 23.54 6.52 23.17
C ARG A 23 23.85 5.06 22.81
N SER A 24 23.17 4.08 23.41
CA SER A 24 23.35 2.65 23.07
C SER A 24 22.67 2.24 21.76
N VAL A 25 21.67 3.01 21.30
CA VAL A 25 20.96 2.72 20.03
C VAL A 25 21.87 2.97 18.82
N LEU A 26 22.89 3.82 18.93
CA LEU A 26 23.83 4.14 17.85
C LEU A 26 24.99 3.14 17.70
N ARG A 27 25.11 2.17 18.63
CA ARG A 27 26.07 1.07 18.56
C ARG A 27 25.34 -0.29 18.63
N GLN A 28 24.25 -0.44 17.88
CA GLN A 28 23.70 -1.77 17.65
C GLN A 28 24.76 -2.61 16.95
N ASP A 29 25.20 -3.65 17.63
CA ASP A 29 26.00 -4.73 17.08
C ASP A 29 25.25 -5.30 15.86
N ARG A 30 25.84 -5.16 14.67
CA ARG A 30 25.20 -5.57 13.40
C ARG A 30 24.84 -7.05 13.40
N THR A 31 25.52 -7.87 14.20
CA THR A 31 25.24 -9.30 14.34
C THR A 31 23.92 -9.59 15.08
N LYS A 32 23.42 -8.63 15.86
CA LYS A 32 22.19 -8.75 16.66
C LYS A 32 20.97 -8.13 15.99
N ILE A 33 21.14 -7.53 14.80
CA ILE A 33 20.04 -7.00 14.01
C ILE A 33 19.38 -8.19 13.30
N PRO A 34 18.11 -8.50 13.57
CA PRO A 34 17.41 -9.58 12.87
C PRO A 34 17.42 -9.28 11.37
N THR A 35 18.03 -10.16 10.58
CA THR A 35 18.01 -10.05 9.13
C THR A 35 16.69 -10.62 8.63
N HIS A 36 15.74 -9.73 8.34
CA HIS A 36 14.47 -10.14 7.75
C HIS A 36 14.69 -10.46 6.26
N GLN A 37 14.63 -11.74 5.90
CA GLN A 37 14.61 -12.15 4.50
C GLN A 37 13.18 -12.02 3.96
N TYR A 38 13.00 -11.14 2.97
CA TYR A 38 11.73 -11.02 2.28
C TYR A 38 11.60 -12.12 1.22
N PRO A 39 10.41 -12.72 1.04
CA PRO A 39 10.20 -13.65 -0.06
C PRO A 39 10.44 -12.95 -1.38
N ILE A 40 11.24 -13.56 -2.24
CA ILE A 40 11.50 -13.08 -3.60
C ILE A 40 10.36 -13.60 -4.49
N ALA A 41 9.78 -12.70 -5.29
CA ALA A 41 8.73 -13.07 -6.23
C ALA A 41 9.28 -14.07 -7.27
N ARG A 42 8.49 -15.10 -7.59
CA ARG A 42 8.82 -16.03 -8.67
C ARG A 42 8.54 -15.35 -10.01
N PRO A 43 9.19 -15.80 -11.11
CA PRO A 43 8.84 -15.34 -12.46
C PRO A 43 7.37 -15.53 -12.83
N SER A 44 6.70 -16.50 -12.23
CA SER A 44 5.27 -16.77 -12.41
C SER A 44 4.35 -15.89 -11.57
N ASP A 45 4.88 -15.11 -10.61
CA ASP A 45 4.06 -14.31 -9.72
C ASP A 45 3.65 -13.01 -10.44
N ALA A 46 2.45 -13.00 -11.01
CA ALA A 46 1.84 -11.79 -11.56
C ALA A 46 1.16 -11.00 -10.43
N ARG A 47 1.47 -9.70 -10.33
CA ARG A 47 0.84 -8.76 -9.39
C ARG A 47 0.36 -7.53 -10.16
N VAL A 48 -0.86 -7.11 -9.89
CA VAL A 48 -1.43 -5.90 -10.47
C VAL A 48 -1.53 -4.83 -9.39
N TYR A 49 -1.00 -3.65 -9.70
CA TYR A 49 -1.09 -2.47 -8.87
C TYR A 49 -1.89 -1.40 -9.60
N VAL A 50 -2.72 -0.68 -8.86
CA VAL A 50 -3.61 0.37 -9.38
C VAL A 50 -3.45 1.64 -8.55
N TRP A 51 -3.50 2.79 -9.21
CA TRP A 51 -3.46 4.12 -8.59
C TRP A 51 -4.08 5.15 -9.55
N GLY A 52 -4.24 6.38 -9.08
CA GLY A 52 -4.88 7.45 -9.85
C GLY A 52 -6.38 7.57 -9.55
N LEU A 53 -7.18 7.98 -10.53
CA LEU A 53 -8.59 8.33 -10.35
C LEU A 53 -9.45 7.08 -10.04
N ALA A 54 -10.03 7.05 -8.84
CA ALA A 54 -10.93 6.01 -8.34
C ALA A 54 -12.42 6.33 -8.58
N ALA A 55 -12.77 7.59 -8.81
CA ALA A 55 -14.17 8.06 -8.90
C ALA A 55 -14.99 7.33 -9.98
N THR A 56 -14.34 6.91 -11.07
CA THR A 56 -14.98 6.19 -12.18
C THR A 56 -15.16 4.69 -11.92
N GLY A 57 -14.51 4.14 -10.89
CA GLY A 57 -14.42 2.71 -10.65
C GLY A 57 -13.37 1.97 -11.51
N ALA A 58 -12.60 2.69 -12.35
CA ALA A 58 -11.60 2.09 -13.25
C ALA A 58 -10.49 1.31 -12.52
N LEU A 59 -10.24 1.60 -11.23
CA LEU A 59 -9.22 0.91 -10.45
C LEU A 59 -9.67 -0.48 -9.98
N GLY A 60 -10.97 -0.80 -9.98
CA GLY A 60 -11.48 -2.09 -9.52
C GLY A 60 -11.24 -2.40 -8.03
N VAL A 61 -10.87 -1.39 -7.24
CA VAL A 61 -10.66 -1.54 -5.80
C VAL A 61 -12.02 -1.67 -5.13
N GLN A 62 -12.26 -2.78 -4.45
CA GLN A 62 -13.48 -2.98 -3.66
C GLN A 62 -13.44 -2.12 -2.40
N THR A 63 -13.85 -0.87 -2.52
CA THR A 63 -14.16 -0.02 -1.38
C THR A 63 -15.67 -0.08 -1.14
N SER A 64 -16.07 -0.25 0.11
CA SER A 64 -17.49 -0.13 0.46
C SER A 64 -17.98 1.24 0.00
N VAL A 65 -19.11 1.30 -0.72
CA VAL A 65 -19.74 2.56 -1.17
C VAL A 65 -19.89 3.56 -0.01
N LYS A 66 -20.18 3.05 1.20
CA LYS A 66 -20.26 3.86 2.43
C LYS A 66 -18.91 4.45 2.85
N LYS A 67 -17.82 3.69 2.70
CA LYS A 67 -16.45 4.17 2.97
C LYS A 67 -15.99 5.17 1.91
N GLN A 68 -16.32 4.97 0.63
CA GLN A 68 -16.05 5.98 -0.41
C GLN A 68 -16.85 7.27 -0.20
N ALA A 69 -18.11 7.17 0.22
CA ALA A 69 -18.90 8.36 0.53
C ALA A 69 -18.33 9.17 1.72
N GLN A 70 -17.75 8.48 2.71
CA GLN A 70 -17.10 9.13 3.86
C GLN A 70 -15.68 9.62 3.57
N VAL A 71 -14.95 8.91 2.71
CA VAL A 71 -13.59 9.21 2.32
C VAL A 71 -13.66 9.81 0.92
N HIS A 72 -13.83 11.14 0.85
CA HIS A 72 -13.72 11.96 -0.36
C HIS A 72 -12.30 11.85 -0.95
N THR A 73 -11.91 10.68 -1.41
CA THR A 73 -10.63 10.49 -2.08
C THR A 73 -10.92 9.86 -3.40
N ASP A 74 -11.22 10.73 -4.36
CA ASP A 74 -11.38 10.40 -5.77
C ASP A 74 -10.08 9.84 -6.37
N VAL A 75 -8.97 9.87 -5.63
CA VAL A 75 -7.64 9.49 -6.13
C VAL A 75 -6.93 8.57 -5.15
N VAL A 76 -6.48 7.42 -5.64
CA VAL A 76 -5.53 6.54 -4.96
C VAL A 76 -4.12 7.07 -5.25
N GLN A 77 -3.48 7.66 -4.24
CA GLN A 77 -2.20 8.37 -4.38
C GLN A 77 -0.98 7.45 -4.54
N HIS A 78 -1.11 6.17 -4.18
CA HIS A 78 0.00 5.23 -4.15
C HIS A 78 -0.39 3.91 -4.81
N PRO A 79 0.56 3.21 -5.48
CA PRO A 79 0.30 1.90 -6.05
C PRO A 79 -0.31 0.95 -5.02
N SER A 80 -1.57 0.60 -5.24
CA SER A 80 -2.35 -0.24 -4.36
C SER A 80 -2.55 -1.60 -5.01
N ARG A 81 -2.34 -2.66 -4.24
CA ARG A 81 -2.41 -4.03 -4.74
C ARG A 81 -3.86 -4.42 -5.01
N LEU A 82 -4.15 -4.88 -6.22
CA LEU A 82 -5.50 -5.26 -6.64
C LEU A 82 -5.80 -6.70 -6.21
N SER A 83 -6.71 -6.88 -5.26
CA SER A 83 -7.09 -8.20 -4.73
C SER A 83 -7.66 -9.15 -5.80
N PHE A 84 -8.30 -8.62 -6.85
CA PHE A 84 -8.79 -9.40 -7.99
C PHE A 84 -7.65 -10.20 -8.67
N ALA A 85 -6.49 -9.58 -8.83
CA ALA A 85 -5.31 -10.19 -9.48
C ALA A 85 -4.52 -11.12 -8.55
N GLU A 86 -4.93 -11.26 -7.29
CA GLU A 86 -4.35 -12.23 -6.35
C GLU A 86 -4.94 -13.63 -6.53
N ASN A 87 -6.23 -13.67 -6.87
CA ASN A 87 -6.98 -14.92 -7.01
C ASN A 87 -7.03 -15.40 -8.46
N ARG A 88 -6.55 -14.59 -9.41
CA ARG A 88 -6.59 -14.85 -10.85
C ARG A 88 -5.27 -14.44 -11.46
N GLU A 89 -4.72 -15.32 -12.29
CA GLU A 89 -3.54 -15.01 -13.08
C GLU A 89 -3.91 -14.01 -14.18
N CYS A 90 -3.52 -12.75 -14.00
CA CYS A 90 -3.65 -11.72 -15.01
C CYS A 90 -2.55 -11.89 -16.07
N LEU A 91 -2.96 -12.05 -17.32
CA LEU A 91 -2.11 -12.20 -18.49
C LEU A 91 -1.80 -10.86 -19.14
N ASP A 92 -2.78 -9.95 -19.15
CA ASP A 92 -2.66 -8.64 -19.78
C ASP A 92 -3.66 -7.64 -19.18
N VAL A 93 -3.35 -6.35 -19.32
CA VAL A 93 -4.14 -5.23 -18.79
C VAL A 93 -4.26 -4.12 -19.81
N ALA A 94 -5.44 -3.53 -19.94
CA ALA A 94 -5.66 -2.33 -20.73
C ALA A 94 -6.48 -1.32 -19.94
N ALA A 95 -6.08 -0.05 -20.00
CA ALA A 95 -6.77 1.06 -19.36
C ALA A 95 -7.33 2.00 -20.42
N GLY A 96 -8.62 2.31 -20.33
CA GLY A 96 -9.30 3.30 -21.15
C GLY A 96 -9.67 4.53 -20.35
N TYR A 97 -10.43 5.43 -20.97
CA TYR A 97 -10.91 6.63 -20.30
C TYR A 97 -12.01 6.28 -19.29
N GLY A 98 -11.63 6.11 -18.03
CA GLY A 98 -12.57 5.82 -16.94
C GLY A 98 -12.97 4.35 -16.80
N PHE A 99 -12.28 3.42 -17.48
CA PHE A 99 -12.47 1.99 -17.31
C PHE A 99 -11.15 1.23 -17.48
N SER A 100 -11.10 -0.01 -16.98
CA SER A 100 -9.97 -0.92 -17.18
C SER A 100 -10.47 -2.31 -17.52
N SER A 101 -9.67 -3.07 -18.27
CA SER A 101 -9.91 -4.47 -18.61
C SER A 101 -8.71 -5.35 -18.30
N PHE A 102 -8.98 -6.60 -17.93
CA PHE A 102 -7.99 -7.58 -17.48
C PHE A 102 -8.21 -8.91 -18.18
N ALA A 103 -7.22 -9.37 -18.93
CA ALA A 103 -7.21 -10.73 -19.48
C ALA A 103 -6.68 -11.69 -18.41
N THR A 104 -7.41 -12.76 -18.12
CA THR A 104 -7.05 -13.73 -17.08
C THR A 104 -6.99 -15.14 -17.64
N ALA A 105 -6.07 -15.96 -17.13
CA ALA A 105 -6.09 -17.39 -17.40
C ALA A 105 -7.20 -18.07 -16.59
N CYS A 106 -7.89 -19.04 -17.20
CA CYS A 106 -8.88 -19.87 -16.52
C CYS A 106 -8.74 -21.33 -16.96
N ARG A 107 -9.30 -22.27 -16.18
CA ARG A 107 -9.17 -23.72 -16.43
C ARG A 107 -9.60 -24.17 -17.83
N GLY A 108 -10.47 -23.40 -18.50
CA GLY A 108 -10.99 -23.67 -19.84
C GLY A 108 -10.53 -22.71 -20.93
N GLY A 109 -9.55 -21.83 -20.67
CA GLY A 109 -9.07 -20.86 -21.67
C GLY A 109 -8.66 -19.52 -21.08
N LYS A 110 -9.14 -18.44 -21.69
CA LYS A 110 -8.90 -17.06 -21.24
C LYS A 110 -10.24 -16.38 -20.98
N SER A 111 -10.30 -15.54 -19.96
CA SER A 111 -11.48 -14.74 -19.62
C SER A 111 -11.12 -13.27 -19.51
N LEU A 112 -11.99 -12.42 -20.04
CA LEU A 112 -11.85 -10.97 -19.95
C LEU A 112 -12.74 -10.43 -18.83
N TRP A 113 -12.19 -9.52 -18.04
CA TRP A 113 -12.89 -8.84 -16.95
C TRP A 113 -12.77 -7.33 -17.14
N GLY A 114 -13.76 -6.58 -16.69
CA GLY A 114 -13.78 -5.13 -16.80
C GLY A 114 -14.30 -4.45 -15.54
N THR A 115 -13.87 -3.22 -15.32
CA THR A 115 -14.34 -2.36 -14.23
C THR A 115 -14.32 -0.89 -14.66
N GLY A 116 -15.20 -0.10 -14.06
CA GLY A 116 -15.29 1.34 -14.29
C GLY A 116 -16.55 1.75 -15.04
N ILE A 117 -16.47 2.88 -15.74
CA ILE A 117 -17.56 3.43 -16.54
C ILE A 117 -17.94 2.43 -17.65
N ASN A 118 -19.25 2.25 -17.83
CA ASN A 118 -19.81 1.36 -18.85
C ASN A 118 -21.01 1.99 -19.57
N THR A 119 -21.07 3.33 -19.65
CA THR A 119 -22.21 4.07 -20.23
C THR A 119 -22.46 3.72 -21.70
N ASP A 120 -21.41 3.39 -22.46
CA ASP A 120 -21.49 3.02 -23.88
C ASP A 120 -21.09 1.56 -24.11
N ALA A 121 -21.26 0.71 -23.09
CA ALA A 121 -20.91 -0.72 -23.13
C ALA A 121 -19.41 -1.00 -23.39
N GLN A 122 -18.50 -0.11 -22.94
CA GLN A 122 -17.05 -0.25 -23.09
C GLN A 122 -16.50 -1.58 -22.56
N ILE A 123 -17.10 -2.11 -21.48
CA ILE A 123 -16.71 -3.39 -20.85
C ILE A 123 -17.77 -4.48 -21.06
N GLY A 124 -18.62 -4.31 -22.08
CA GLY A 124 -19.66 -5.26 -22.48
C GLY A 124 -20.89 -5.25 -21.58
N PHE A 125 -21.71 -6.30 -21.70
CA PHE A 125 -22.97 -6.40 -20.99
C PHE A 125 -22.80 -7.08 -19.62
N HIS A 126 -23.21 -6.39 -18.57
CA HIS A 126 -23.41 -7.02 -17.27
C HIS A 126 -24.73 -7.77 -17.30
N LYS A 127 -24.70 -9.11 -17.28
CA LYS A 127 -25.91 -9.87 -16.96
C LYS A 127 -26.22 -9.62 -15.48
N LEU A 128 -27.33 -8.92 -15.21
CA LEU A 128 -27.94 -8.95 -13.88
C LEU A 128 -28.36 -10.40 -13.63
N GLY A 129 -27.66 -11.06 -12.70
CA GLY A 129 -28.01 -12.38 -12.20
C GLY A 129 -29.14 -12.31 -11.19
#